data_AF-A0ABD7X765-F1
#
_entry.id   AF-A0ABD7X765-F1
#
_cell.length_a   1.000
_cell.length_b   1.000
_cell.length_c   1.000
_cell.angle_alpha   90.00
_cell.angle_beta   90.00
_cell.angle_gamma   90.00
#
_symmetry.space_group_name_H-M   'P 1'
#
loop_
_entity.id
_entity.type
_entity.pdbx_description
1 polymer ?
#
loop_
_entity_poly.entity_id
_entity_poly.type
_entity_poly.pdbx_seq_one_letter_code
_entity_poly.pdbx_strand_id
1 'polypeptide(L)'
;MPFHTGLIQAYMAIVDDKLMIAFVWSVILDIGTGMAKGFINQKTGKLNSTKGLLGLIKHAVVIFLILTIYPFMNAVGFESPADALLIFYIATYGISVIENLGQMGVPFPEFIKKYFTKLQDNYNQGGHNDKTK
;
A
#
# COMPACT_ATOMS: atom_id res chain seq x y z
N MET A 1 -33.40 -4.28 -8.06
CA MET A 1 -33.32 -4.69 -6.64
C MET A 1 -33.30 -3.44 -5.78
N PRO A 2 -33.88 -3.42 -4.57
CA PRO A 2 -33.76 -2.30 -3.65
C PRO A 2 -32.29 -1.96 -3.34
N PHE A 3 -31.95 -0.68 -3.17
CA PHE A 3 -30.56 -0.26 -2.95
C PHE A 3 -29.88 -0.97 -1.76
N HIS A 4 -30.59 -1.15 -0.65
CA HIS A 4 -30.05 -1.84 0.52
C HIS A 4 -29.66 -3.30 0.23
N THR A 5 -30.42 -4.00 -0.63
CA THR A 5 -30.06 -5.38 -1.04
C THR A 5 -28.83 -5.41 -1.94
N GLY A 6 -28.70 -4.44 -2.86
CA GLY A 6 -27.51 -4.31 -3.70
C GLY A 6 -26.27 -3.95 -2.88
N LEU A 7 -26.42 -3.08 -1.87
CA LEU A 7 -25.35 -2.73 -0.95
C LEU A 7 -24.89 -3.96 -0.15
N ILE A 8 -25.81 -4.70 0.46
CA ILE A 8 -25.48 -5.92 1.21
C ILE A 8 -24.77 -6.94 0.29
N GLN A 9 -25.24 -7.10 -0.94
CA GLN A 9 -24.61 -7.99 -1.92
C GLN A 9 -23.19 -7.54 -2.27
N ALA A 10 -22.96 -6.23 -2.48
CA ALA A 10 -21.64 -5.69 -2.75
C ALA A 10 -20.68 -5.92 -1.57
N TYR A 11 -21.15 -5.75 -0.33
CA TYR A 11 -20.35 -6.05 0.86
C TYR A 11 -20.05 -7.53 1.03
N MET A 12 -20.97 -8.44 0.71
CA MET A 12 -20.69 -9.87 0.76
C MET A 12 -19.69 -10.31 -0.32
N ALA A 13 -19.76 -9.68 -1.51
CA ALA A 13 -18.89 -10.00 -2.64
C ALA A 13 -17.41 -9.69 -2.39
N ILE A 14 -17.07 -8.74 -1.49
CA ILE A 14 -15.67 -8.37 -1.24
C ILE A 14 -14.83 -9.51 -0.63
N VAL A 15 -15.46 -10.50 0.01
CA VAL A 15 -14.77 -11.62 0.67
C VAL A 15 -14.06 -12.51 -0.35
N ASP A 16 -14.67 -12.69 -1.54
CA ASP A 16 -14.16 -13.51 -2.64
C ASP A 16 -13.47 -12.66 -3.73
N ASP A 17 -13.41 -11.35 -3.54
CA ASP A 17 -12.80 -10.42 -4.50
C ASP A 17 -11.26 -10.52 -4.47
N LYS A 18 -10.68 -10.86 -5.62
CA LYS A 18 -9.24 -11.08 -5.78
C LYS A 18 -8.43 -9.82 -5.52
N LEU A 19 -8.92 -8.64 -5.91
CA LEU A 19 -8.25 -7.37 -5.66
C LEU A 19 -8.31 -7.02 -4.18
N MET A 20 -9.44 -7.25 -3.51
CA MET A 20 -9.56 -7.02 -2.07
C MET A 20 -8.62 -7.93 -1.28
N ILE A 21 -8.56 -9.21 -1.65
CA ILE A 21 -7.61 -10.16 -1.05
C ILE A 21 -6.16 -9.70 -1.28
N ALA A 22 -5.80 -9.29 -2.50
CA ALA A 22 -4.47 -8.77 -2.80
C ALA A 22 -4.14 -7.50 -2.00
N PHE A 23 -5.11 -6.59 -1.83
CA PHE A 23 -4.97 -5.40 -0.99
C PHE A 23 -4.67 -5.76 0.47
N VAL A 24 -5.48 -6.63 1.08
CA VAL A 24 -5.26 -7.07 2.48
C VAL A 24 -3.89 -7.70 2.64
N TRP A 25 -3.47 -8.57 1.71
CA TRP A 25 -2.13 -9.16 1.73
C TRP A 25 -1.03 -8.13 1.59
N SER A 26 -1.19 -7.12 0.72
CA SER A 26 -0.19 -6.05 0.56
C SER A 26 0.02 -5.27 1.86
N VAL A 27 -1.06 -4.97 2.59
CA VAL A 27 -1.00 -4.29 3.90
C VAL A 27 -0.33 -5.16 4.96
N ILE A 28 -0.67 -6.46 5.02
CA ILE A 28 -0.05 -7.40 5.97
C ILE A 28 1.46 -7.51 5.73
N LEU A 29 1.87 -7.62 4.46
CA LEU A 29 3.28 -7.65 4.09
C LEU A 29 3.98 -6.35 4.45
N ASP A 30 3.35 -5.20 4.26
CA ASP A 30 3.95 -3.91 4.60
C ASP A 30 4.15 -3.76 6.11
N ILE A 31 3.15 -4.10 6.91
CA ILE A 31 3.26 -4.11 8.38
C ILE A 31 4.37 -5.08 8.81
N GLY A 32 4.36 -6.30 8.30
CA GLY A 32 5.34 -7.33 8.64
C GLY A 32 6.78 -6.92 8.30
N THR A 33 7.00 -6.42 7.08
CA THR A 33 8.33 -5.94 6.64
C THR A 33 8.76 -4.67 7.37
N GLY A 34 7.83 -3.77 7.68
CA GLY A 34 8.10 -2.57 8.46
C GLY A 34 8.52 -2.89 9.90
N MET A 35 7.88 -3.87 10.53
CA MET A 35 8.28 -4.38 11.85
C MET A 35 9.65 -5.07 11.78
N ALA A 36 9.86 -5.99 10.83
CA ALA A 36 11.14 -6.68 10.65
C ALA A 36 12.31 -5.71 10.45
N LYS A 37 12.10 -4.68 9.63
CA LYS A 37 13.04 -3.58 9.43
C LYS A 37 13.39 -2.86 10.72
N GLY A 38 12.37 -2.56 11.53
CA GLY A 38 12.55 -1.98 12.86
C GLY A 38 13.48 -2.82 13.74
N PHE A 39 13.32 -4.14 13.75
CA PHE A 39 14.15 -5.08 14.51
C PHE A 39 15.57 -5.25 13.94
N ILE A 40 15.76 -5.24 12.62
CA ILE A 40 17.08 -5.40 12.00
C ILE A 40 17.96 -4.16 12.18
N ASN A 41 17.37 -2.97 12.01
CA ASN A 41 18.08 -1.69 12.16
C ASN A 41 18.29 -1.29 13.63
N GLN A 42 17.88 -2.14 14.56
CA GLN A 42 17.86 -1.89 16.00
C GLN A 42 19.21 -2.07 16.72
N LYS A 43 20.32 -2.32 16.00
CA LYS A 43 21.67 -2.38 16.59
C LYS A 43 22.09 -1.09 17.33
N THR A 44 21.31 -0.01 17.31
CA THR A 44 21.66 1.30 17.90
C THR A 44 20.59 1.99 18.78
N GLY A 45 19.43 1.39 19.10
CA GLY A 45 18.48 2.04 20.02
C GLY A 45 17.13 1.34 20.26
N LYS A 46 16.42 1.72 21.34
CA LYS A 46 15.09 1.18 21.69
C LYS A 46 14.07 1.43 20.57
N LEU A 47 13.25 0.44 20.20
CA LEU A 47 12.07 0.65 19.35
C LEU A 47 11.21 1.75 19.98
N ASN A 48 10.99 2.82 19.23
CA ASN A 48 10.03 3.82 19.62
C ASN A 48 8.62 3.26 19.35
N SER A 49 8.01 2.71 20.40
CA SER A 49 6.65 2.14 20.36
C SER A 49 5.62 3.14 19.83
N THR A 50 5.79 4.45 20.08
CA THR A 50 4.93 5.50 19.54
C THR A 50 5.00 5.55 18.01
N LYS A 51 6.20 5.43 17.42
CA LYS A 51 6.34 5.36 15.95
C LYS A 51 5.68 4.11 15.37
N GLY A 52 5.85 2.96 16.04
CA GLY A 52 5.19 1.71 15.65
C GLY A 52 3.66 1.79 15.69
N LEU A 53 3.10 2.34 16.78
CA LEU A 53 1.67 2.54 16.94
C LEU A 53 1.10 3.50 15.89
N LEU A 54 1.76 4.64 15.65
CA LEU A 54 1.36 5.58 14.60
C LEU A 54 1.38 4.92 13.21
N GLY A 55 2.36 4.05 12.96
CA GLY A 55 2.38 3.19 11.79
C GLY A 55 1.10 2.37 11.69
N LEU A 56 0.80 1.53 12.69
CA LEU A 56 -0.38 0.66 12.69
C LEU A 56 -1.70 1.44 12.52
N ILE A 57 -1.84 2.59 13.19
CA ILE A 57 -3.03 3.46 13.06
C ILE A 57 -3.21 3.91 11.61
N LYS A 58 -2.15 4.31 10.92
CA LYS A 58 -2.23 4.71 9.50
C LYS A 58 -2.76 3.58 8.62
N HIS A 59 -2.29 2.35 8.82
CA HIS A 59 -2.75 1.19 8.06
C HIS A 59 -4.22 0.88 8.37
N ALA A 60 -4.61 0.93 9.65
CA ALA A 60 -5.99 0.68 10.07
C ALA A 60 -6.98 1.70 9.46
N VAL A 61 -6.60 2.98 9.39
CA VAL A 61 -7.42 4.03 8.76
C VAL A 61 -7.61 3.75 7.27
N VAL A 62 -6.56 3.37 6.56
CA VAL A 62 -6.66 3.05 5.12
C VAL A 62 -7.50 1.80 4.87
N ILE A 63 -7.33 0.74 5.67
CA ILE A 63 -8.17 -0.45 5.58
C ILE A 63 -9.65 -0.08 5.79
N PHE A 64 -9.95 0.66 6.85
CA PHE A 64 -11.32 1.08 7.16
C PHE A 64 -11.94 1.91 6.02
N LEU A 65 -11.16 2.82 5.45
CA LEU A 65 -11.57 3.63 4.30
C LEU A 65 -11.91 2.74 3.09
N ILE A 66 -11.04 1.79 2.75
CA ILE A 66 -11.24 0.91 1.59
C ILE A 66 -12.40 -0.05 1.77
N LEU A 67 -12.55 -0.66 2.95
CA LEU A 67 -13.68 -1.53 3.27
C LEU A 67 -15.03 -0.81 3.22
N THR A 68 -15.03 0.52 3.36
CA THR A 68 -16.25 1.32 3.27
C THR A 68 -16.51 1.77 1.83
N ILE A 69 -15.50 2.34 1.16
CA ILE A 69 -15.66 3.00 -0.13
C ILE A 69 -15.78 1.99 -1.27
N TYR A 70 -14.97 0.93 -1.29
CA TYR A 70 -14.94 -0.01 -2.41
C TYR A 70 -16.30 -0.70 -2.66
N PRO A 71 -16.92 -1.39 -1.68
CA PRO A 71 -18.23 -2.00 -1.90
C PRO A 71 -19.33 -0.97 -2.16
N PHE A 72 -19.24 0.23 -1.57
CA PHE A 72 -20.18 1.30 -1.84
C PHE A 72 -20.12 1.76 -3.30
N MET A 73 -18.91 1.99 -3.84
CA MET A 73 -18.70 2.37 -5.24
C MET A 73 -19.24 1.30 -6.18
N ASN A 74 -19.01 0.02 -5.87
CA ASN A 74 -19.56 -1.09 -6.65
C ASN A 74 -21.11 -1.08 -6.61
N ALA A 75 -21.71 -0.82 -5.45
CA ALA A 75 -23.17 -0.76 -5.31
C ALA A 75 -23.83 0.40 -6.09
N VAL A 76 -23.09 1.48 -6.39
CA VAL A 76 -23.59 2.62 -7.17
C VAL A 76 -23.18 2.56 -8.66
N GLY A 77 -22.55 1.46 -9.11
CA GLY A 77 -22.16 1.25 -10.51
C GLY A 77 -20.85 1.95 -10.92
N PHE A 78 -19.94 2.15 -9.97
CA PHE A 78 -18.61 2.75 -10.19
C PHE A 78 -17.51 1.68 -10.03
N GLU A 79 -17.69 0.48 -10.58
CA GLU A 79 -16.75 -0.64 -10.37
C GLU A 79 -15.35 -0.32 -10.90
N SER A 80 -15.25 0.21 -12.13
CA SER A 80 -13.93 0.49 -12.73
C SER A 80 -13.11 1.55 -11.96
N PRO A 81 -13.69 2.68 -11.51
CA PRO A 81 -13.01 3.59 -10.60
C PRO A 81 -12.64 2.96 -9.23
N ALA A 82 -13.49 2.07 -8.70
CA ALA A 82 -13.22 1.37 -7.43
C ALA A 82 -12.00 0.44 -7.56
N ASP A 83 -11.93 -0.33 -8.65
CA ASP A 83 -10.78 -1.19 -8.97
C ASP A 83 -9.49 -0.38 -9.09
N ALA A 84 -9.55 0.75 -9.80
CA ALA A 84 -8.39 1.62 -9.97
C ALA A 84 -7.88 2.19 -8.63
N LEU A 85 -8.80 2.60 -7.74
CA LEU A 85 -8.46 3.05 -6.39
C LEU A 85 -7.82 1.92 -5.57
N LEU A 86 -8.36 0.71 -5.64
CA LEU A 86 -7.84 -0.44 -4.91
C LEU A 86 -6.46 -0.86 -5.41
N ILE A 87 -6.25 -0.90 -6.73
CA ILE A 87 -4.96 -1.14 -7.37
C ILE A 87 -3.94 -0.07 -6.98
N PHE A 88 -4.35 1.20 -6.91
CA PHE A 88 -3.48 2.29 -6.44
C PHE A 88 -2.96 2.04 -5.03
N TYR A 89 -3.82 1.61 -4.09
CA TYR A 89 -3.38 1.29 -2.74
C TYR A 89 -2.54 0.02 -2.67
N ILE A 90 -2.85 -1.02 -3.46
CA ILE A 90 -2.00 -2.21 -3.59
C ILE A 90 -0.58 -1.79 -4.04
N ALA A 91 -0.47 -0.95 -5.07
CA ALA A 91 0.81 -0.45 -5.54
C ALA A 91 1.53 0.39 -4.47
N THR A 92 0.80 1.22 -3.73
CA THR A 92 1.35 2.02 -2.62
C THR A 92 1.97 1.14 -1.53
N TYR A 93 1.25 0.11 -1.09
CA TYR A 93 1.78 -0.85 -0.11
C TYR A 93 2.90 -1.72 -0.69
N GLY A 94 2.81 -2.10 -1.95
CA GLY A 94 3.88 -2.80 -2.66
C GLY A 94 5.19 -2.01 -2.71
N ILE A 95 5.13 -0.71 -2.98
CA ILE A 95 6.30 0.19 -2.95
C ILE A 95 6.88 0.24 -1.52
N SER A 96 6.05 0.42 -0.50
CA SER A 96 6.51 0.45 0.90
C SER A 96 7.19 -0.84 1.34
N VAL A 97 6.66 -2.01 0.93
CA VAL A 97 7.29 -3.32 1.16
C VAL A 97 8.70 -3.36 0.54
N ILE A 98 8.82 -2.93 -0.72
CA ILE A 98 10.10 -2.91 -1.43
C ILE A 98 11.09 -1.98 -0.73
N GLU A 99 10.67 -0.79 -0.32
CA GLU A 99 11.50 0.15 0.44
C GLU A 99 11.98 -0.47 1.76
N ASN A 100 11.10 -1.17 2.47
CA ASN A 100 11.45 -1.86 3.71
C ASN A 100 12.51 -2.94 3.47
N LEU A 101 12.32 -3.77 2.44
CA LEU A 101 13.28 -4.81 2.04
C LEU A 101 14.64 -4.22 1.63
N GLY A 102 14.64 -3.09 0.90
CA GLY A 102 15.86 -2.37 0.52
C GLY A 102 16.63 -1.84 1.72
N GLN A 103 15.93 -1.25 2.71
CA GLN A 103 16.54 -0.78 3.96
C GLN A 103 17.08 -1.91 4.84
N MET A 104 16.57 -3.14 4.69
CA MET A 104 17.09 -4.35 5.35
C MET A 104 18.26 -4.99 4.59
N GLY A 105 18.64 -4.48 3.41
CA GLY A 105 19.70 -5.05 2.60
C GLY A 105 19.34 -6.38 1.93
N VAL A 106 18.05 -6.68 1.78
CA VAL A 106 17.60 -7.89 1.09
C VAL A 106 18.11 -7.85 -0.36
N PRO A 107 18.84 -8.89 -0.82
CA PRO A 107 19.42 -8.88 -2.15
C PRO A 107 18.32 -8.95 -3.21
N PHE A 108 18.16 -7.85 -3.95
CA PHE A 108 17.32 -7.84 -5.15
C PHE A 108 18.09 -8.31 -6.38
N PRO A 109 17.43 -9.02 -7.31
CA PRO A 109 17.97 -9.29 -8.64
C PRO A 109 18.46 -8.01 -9.33
N GLU A 110 19.53 -8.11 -10.12
CA GLU A 110 20.15 -6.94 -10.77
C GLU A 110 19.17 -6.15 -11.66
N PHE A 111 18.24 -6.84 -12.32
CA PHE A 111 17.22 -6.19 -13.14
C PHE A 111 16.38 -5.22 -12.29
N ILE A 112 15.96 -5.63 -11.10
CA ILE A 112 15.14 -4.82 -10.18
C ILE A 112 15.93 -3.59 -9.69
N LYS A 113 17.20 -3.79 -9.29
CA LYS A 113 18.07 -2.68 -8.86
C LYS A 113 18.20 -1.60 -9.94
N LYS A 114 18.39 -2.01 -11.19
CA LYS A 114 18.52 -1.10 -12.34
C LYS A 114 17.26 -0.26 -12.58
N TYR A 115 16.07 -0.82 -12.37
CA TYR A 115 14.82 -0.06 -12.47
C TYR A 115 14.69 0.98 -11.35
N PHE A 116 15.01 0.61 -10.10
CA PHE A 116 14.96 1.56 -8.98
C PHE A 116 15.96 2.71 -9.11
N THR A 117 17.20 2.42 -9.48
CA THR A 117 18.20 3.47 -9.73
C THR A 117 17.74 4.43 -10.83
N LYS A 118 17.21 3.90 -11.95
CA LYS A 118 16.65 4.74 -13.02
C LYS A 118 15.47 5.61 -12.56
N LEU A 119 14.57 5.08 -11.74
CA LEU A 119 13.45 5.85 -11.21
C LEU A 119 13.92 6.99 -10.30
N GLN A 120 14.90 6.72 -9.42
CA GLN A 120 15.50 7.73 -8.56
C GLN A 120 16.25 8.81 -9.37
N ASP A 121 17.01 8.42 -10.39
CA ASP A 121 17.72 9.34 -11.29
C ASP A 121 16.73 10.24 -12.05
N ASN A 122 15.64 9.68 -12.57
CA ASN A 122 14.60 10.46 -13.26
C ASN A 122 13.86 11.42 -12.32
N TYR A 123 13.57 11.00 -11.08
CA TYR A 123 12.97 11.88 -10.06
C TYR A 123 13.88 13.07 -9.72
N ASN A 124 15.19 12.81 -9.55
CA ASN A 124 16.17 13.85 -9.25
C ASN A 124 16.42 14.81 -10.44
N GLN A 125 16.33 14.31 -11.68
CA GLN A 125 16.46 15.13 -12.89
C GLN A 125 15.19 15.96 -13.18
N GLY A 126 14.00 15.41 -12.91
CA GLY A 126 12.72 16.14 -13.04
C GLY A 126 12.57 17.28 -12.03
N GLY A 127 13.17 17.18 -10.84
CA GLY A 127 13.18 18.25 -9.83
C GLY A 127 14.12 19.42 -10.11
N HIS A 128 15.00 19.34 -11.12
CA HIS A 128 15.91 20.43 -11.49
C HIS A 128 15.32 21.38 -12.55
N ASN A 129 14.34 20.92 -13.34
CA ASN A 129 13.75 21.72 -14.41
C ASN A 129 12.60 22.63 -13.95
N ASP A 130 12.13 22.53 -12.71
CA ASP A 130 11.03 23.34 -12.16
C ASP A 130 11.51 24.49 -11.26
N LYS A 131 12.83 24.68 -11.12
CA LYS A 131 13.43 25.82 -10.38
C LYS A 131 14.08 26.88 -11.28
N THR A 132 13.90 26.77 -12.60
CA THR A 132 14.52 27.68 -13.60
C THR A 132 13.53 28.17 -14.66
N LYS A 133 12.25 28.29 -14.32
CA LYS A 133 11.28 29.10 -15.10
C LYS A 133 10.55 30.09 -14.22
#